data_AF-A0A3M1SHJ1-F1
#
_entry.id   AF-A0A3M1SHJ1-F1
#
_cell.length_a   1.000
_cell.length_b   1.000
_cell.length_c   1.000
_cell.angle_alpha   90.00
_cell.angle_beta   90.00
_cell.angle_gamma   90.00
#
_symmetry.space_group_name_H-M   'P 1'
#
loop_
_entity.id
_entity.type
_entity.pdbx_description
1 polymer ?
#
loop_
_entity_poly.entity_id
_entity_poly.type
_entity_poly.pdbx_seq_one_letter_code
_entity_poly.pdbx_strand_id
1 'polypeptide(L)'
;MEKDRLVGLQLGASAEDKRWSVERFVELGILLAERTGAKIVLTGGPGEDELGREFKKRFPHDVINLIGDTSLGELISLIYLLDLFISNDTGPLHIATAVGTPTINISLGAVHFRETGPYSEGDYVFKADIPCSPCGFNSGCKNNICKEKIKPELVWLVADSVLNGSELEIGDISQWEGVQLYRSAFCEDGMVDYIPQIRRSLTKEDLFLNLYRKTWIGILERGAAPNWQEEGETILGSLESYYDIDPESLLEATREEYDALKAVSDFSRSALSILDVIKREGGKDVPDPELLEELWKNVRYINQQIETVAVGRISLRPLFIVFRYGLENLSGEGIPELAASASGHYRDLLTHSEALRGFMEFFVKRYHISPSTALKFQ
;
A
#
# COMPACT_ATOMS: atom_id res chain seq x y z
N MET A 1 7.84 33.94 26.76
CA MET A 1 6.43 33.59 26.50
C MET A 1 6.43 32.14 26.08
N GLU A 2 5.52 31.34 26.63
CA GLU A 2 5.28 30.00 26.13
C GLU A 2 4.80 30.11 24.67
N LYS A 3 5.39 29.32 23.77
CA LYS A 3 5.02 29.34 22.34
C LYS A 3 3.59 28.79 22.25
N ASP A 4 2.69 29.50 21.57
CA ASP A 4 1.36 28.96 21.29
C ASP A 4 1.49 27.65 20.50
N ARG A 5 0.71 26.62 20.87
CA ARG A 5 0.58 25.40 20.08
C ARG A 5 -0.30 25.68 18.86
N LEU A 6 0.22 25.48 17.65
CA LEU A 6 -0.49 25.68 16.39
C LEU A 6 -0.80 24.34 15.75
N VAL A 7 -2.09 24.06 15.53
CA VAL A 7 -2.54 22.85 14.83
C VAL A 7 -3.26 23.25 13.54
N GLY A 8 -2.73 22.78 12.41
CA GLY A 8 -3.34 23.02 11.10
C GLY A 8 -4.31 21.91 10.72
N LEU A 9 -5.48 22.29 10.21
CA LEU A 9 -6.50 21.39 9.67
C LEU A 9 -6.69 21.67 8.17
N GLN A 10 -6.48 20.67 7.34
CA GLN A 10 -6.78 20.72 5.91
C GLN A 10 -8.14 20.08 5.65
N LEU A 11 -9.18 20.91 5.59
CA LEU A 11 -10.57 20.46 5.49
C LEU A 11 -10.89 19.87 4.11
N GLY A 12 -10.30 20.45 3.08
CA GLY A 12 -10.55 20.15 1.67
C GLY A 12 -9.87 18.88 1.16
N ALA A 13 -10.27 18.49 -0.05
CA ALA A 13 -9.62 17.45 -0.86
C ALA A 13 -10.10 17.54 -2.32
N SER A 14 -9.37 16.91 -3.24
CA SER A 14 -9.67 16.94 -4.68
C SER A 14 -11.02 16.32 -5.06
N ALA A 15 -11.59 15.48 -4.20
CA ALA A 15 -12.91 14.89 -4.37
C ALA A 15 -13.63 14.79 -3.02
N GLU A 16 -14.96 14.85 -3.02
CA GLU A 16 -15.77 14.85 -1.80
C GLU A 16 -15.66 13.55 -1.01
N ASP A 17 -15.53 12.41 -1.67
CA ASP A 17 -15.36 11.09 -1.05
C ASP A 17 -14.04 10.95 -0.27
N LYS A 18 -13.03 11.75 -0.62
CA LYS A 18 -11.75 11.84 0.09
C LYS A 18 -11.77 12.77 1.31
N ARG A 19 -12.85 13.53 1.52
CA ARG A 19 -12.95 14.50 2.63
C ARG A 19 -13.55 13.86 3.86
N TRP A 20 -12.87 13.97 4.99
CA TRP A 20 -13.51 13.85 6.30
C TRP A 20 -14.46 15.03 6.52
N SER A 21 -15.58 14.83 7.20
CA SER A 21 -16.63 15.85 7.26
C SER A 21 -16.20 17.07 8.08
N VAL A 22 -16.72 18.25 7.72
CA VAL A 22 -16.44 19.49 8.45
C VAL A 22 -16.89 19.36 9.91
N GLU A 23 -18.02 18.72 10.16
CA GLU A 23 -18.49 18.44 11.52
C GLU A 23 -17.46 17.70 12.37
N ARG A 24 -16.80 16.68 11.81
CA ARG A 24 -15.80 15.90 12.54
C ARG A 24 -14.52 16.67 12.76
N PHE A 25 -14.10 17.49 11.78
CA PHE A 25 -13.00 18.44 12.00
C PHE A 25 -13.33 19.46 13.10
N VAL A 26 -14.58 19.93 13.19
CA VAL A 26 -15.02 20.83 14.26
C VAL A 26 -14.95 20.15 15.62
N GLU A 27 -15.50 18.93 15.74
CA GLU A 27 -15.44 18.12 16.97
C GLU A 27 -13.99 17.90 17.42
N LEU A 28 -13.10 17.55 16.48
CA LEU A 28 -11.66 17.41 16.74
C LEU A 28 -11.03 18.74 17.17
N GLY A 29 -11.33 19.83 16.46
CA GLY A 29 -10.82 21.16 16.80
C GLY A 29 -11.22 21.60 18.21
N ILE A 30 -12.44 21.27 18.65
CA ILE A 30 -12.92 21.56 20.01
C ILE A 30 -12.09 20.78 21.03
N LEU A 31 -11.89 19.48 20.81
CA LEU A 31 -11.06 18.64 21.69
C LEU A 31 -9.63 19.19 21.80
N LEU A 32 -9.03 19.58 20.68
CA LEU A 32 -7.68 20.16 20.64
C LEU A 32 -7.61 21.49 21.40
N ALA A 33 -8.52 22.42 21.11
CA ALA A 33 -8.53 23.74 21.74
C ALA A 33 -8.76 23.64 23.27
N GLU A 34 -9.76 22.88 23.70
CA GLU A 34 -10.16 22.81 25.11
C GLU A 34 -9.17 22.02 25.97
N ARG A 35 -8.58 20.95 25.42
CA ARG A 35 -7.72 20.06 26.21
C ARG A 35 -6.25 20.45 26.16
N THR A 36 -5.80 21.11 25.11
CA THR A 36 -4.37 21.42 24.90
C THR A 36 -4.07 22.91 24.81
N GLY A 37 -5.10 23.77 24.71
CA GLY A 37 -4.94 25.20 24.44
C GLY A 37 -4.47 25.52 23.02
N ALA A 38 -4.51 24.55 22.10
CA ALA A 38 -4.05 24.73 20.73
C ALA A 38 -4.89 25.77 19.96
N LYS A 39 -4.21 26.61 19.18
CA LYS A 39 -4.83 27.51 18.20
C LYS A 39 -5.01 26.76 16.89
N ILE A 40 -6.24 26.76 16.39
CA ILE A 40 -6.61 26.05 15.18
C ILE A 40 -6.38 26.95 13.96
N VAL A 41 -5.68 26.42 12.95
CA VAL A 41 -5.44 27.06 11.66
C VAL A 41 -6.12 26.23 10.57
N LEU A 42 -7.02 26.83 9.79
CA LEU A 42 -7.66 26.15 8.66
C LEU A 42 -6.88 26.43 7.38
N THR A 43 -6.68 25.38 6.60
CA THR A 43 -6.01 25.40 5.29
C THR A 43 -6.92 24.75 4.24
N GLY A 44 -6.78 25.19 3.00
CA GLY A 44 -7.64 24.79 1.89
C GLY A 44 -7.30 25.55 0.61
N GLY A 45 -7.71 25.01 -0.53
CA GLY A 45 -7.48 25.61 -1.83
C GLY A 45 -8.48 26.72 -2.18
N PRO A 46 -8.24 27.46 -3.27
CA PRO A 46 -9.19 28.44 -3.79
C PRO A 46 -10.56 27.79 -4.10
N GLY A 47 -11.65 28.45 -3.68
CA GLY A 47 -13.01 27.95 -3.88
C GLY A 47 -13.51 26.99 -2.80
N GLU A 48 -12.72 26.70 -1.77
CA GLU A 48 -13.13 25.90 -0.60
C GLU A 48 -13.63 26.76 0.57
N ASP A 49 -13.86 28.06 0.37
CA ASP A 49 -14.25 29.04 1.40
C ASP A 49 -15.46 28.64 2.23
N GLU A 50 -16.42 27.94 1.62
CA GLU A 50 -17.61 27.46 2.30
C GLU A 50 -17.26 26.48 3.43
N LEU A 51 -16.23 25.64 3.26
CA LEU A 51 -15.78 24.72 4.32
C LEU A 51 -15.32 25.48 5.56
N GLY A 52 -14.59 26.59 5.37
CA GLY A 52 -14.13 27.46 6.46
C GLY A 52 -15.29 28.21 7.14
N ARG A 53 -16.24 28.72 6.36
CA ARG A 53 -17.48 29.33 6.90
C ARG A 53 -18.27 28.33 7.72
N GLU A 54 -18.39 27.11 7.21
CA GLU A 54 -19.11 26.03 7.83
C GLU A 54 -18.49 25.60 9.16
N PHE A 55 -17.16 25.48 9.20
CA PHE A 55 -16.38 25.19 10.39
C PHE A 55 -16.59 26.28 11.44
N LYS A 56 -16.36 27.55 11.07
CA LYS A 56 -16.45 28.70 11.98
C LYS A 56 -17.83 28.88 12.60
N LYS A 57 -18.90 28.49 11.89
CA LYS A 57 -20.28 28.55 12.41
C LYS A 57 -20.51 27.60 13.60
N ARG A 58 -19.81 26.46 13.64
CA ARG A 58 -19.99 25.40 14.64
C ARG A 58 -18.87 25.39 15.69
N PHE A 59 -17.73 26.03 15.40
CA PHE A 59 -16.58 26.08 16.28
C PHE A 59 -16.71 27.24 17.30
N PRO A 60 -16.72 26.96 18.62
CA PRO A 60 -17.00 27.97 19.64
C PRO A 60 -15.77 28.82 20.04
N HIS A 61 -14.58 28.51 19.53
CA HIS A 61 -13.33 29.19 19.86
C HIS A 61 -12.82 30.03 18.68
N ASP A 62 -11.76 30.81 18.91
CA ASP A 62 -11.09 31.56 17.83
C ASP A 62 -10.36 30.61 16.87
N VAL A 63 -10.50 30.87 15.57
CA VAL A 63 -9.89 30.09 14.49
C VAL A 63 -9.25 31.00 13.46
N ILE A 64 -8.05 30.64 13.01
CA ILE A 64 -7.33 31.33 11.94
C ILE A 64 -7.72 30.65 10.62
N ASN A 65 -8.60 31.26 9.85
CA ASN A 65 -9.01 30.72 8.55
C ASN A 65 -8.13 31.30 7.44
N LEU A 66 -7.34 30.45 6.77
CA LEU A 66 -6.45 30.81 5.65
C LEU A 66 -6.78 30.02 4.37
N ILE A 67 -7.98 29.43 4.29
CA ILE A 67 -8.46 28.74 3.10
C ILE A 67 -8.48 29.72 1.93
N GLY A 68 -7.82 29.38 0.82
CA GLY A 68 -7.75 30.23 -0.36
C GLY A 68 -6.88 31.49 -0.24
N ASP A 69 -6.39 31.81 0.98
CA ASP A 69 -5.70 33.07 1.30
C ASP A 69 -4.17 32.94 1.39
N THR A 70 -3.61 31.84 0.86
CA THR A 70 -2.16 31.61 0.84
C THR A 70 -1.65 31.31 -0.57
N SER A 71 -0.51 31.90 -0.92
CA SER A 71 0.32 31.40 -2.01
C SER A 71 1.02 30.11 -1.59
N LEU A 72 1.58 29.36 -2.55
CA LEU A 72 2.32 28.13 -2.24
C LEU A 72 3.47 28.35 -1.26
N GLY A 73 4.24 29.44 -1.42
CA GLY A 73 5.35 29.76 -0.52
C GLY A 73 4.90 30.11 0.90
N GLU A 74 3.78 30.84 1.02
CA GLU A 74 3.15 31.14 2.31
C GLU A 74 2.59 29.88 2.97
N LEU A 75 1.97 28.98 2.20
CA LEU A 75 1.47 27.71 2.70
C LEU A 75 2.60 26.82 3.26
N ILE A 76 3.72 26.71 2.53
CA ILE A 76 4.92 25.98 2.99
C ILE A 76 5.41 26.58 4.32
N SER A 77 5.53 27.91 4.39
CA SER A 77 5.99 28.61 5.58
C SER A 77 5.02 28.44 6.75
N LEU A 78 3.72 28.48 6.49
CA LEU A 78 2.67 28.25 7.47
C LEU A 78 2.78 26.83 8.05
N ILE A 79 2.82 25.82 7.18
CA ILE A 79 2.88 24.41 7.58
C ILE A 79 4.14 24.13 8.40
N TYR A 80 5.28 24.69 8.01
CA TYR A 80 6.54 24.56 8.75
C TYR A 80 6.46 25.11 10.19
N LEU A 81 5.60 26.11 10.44
CA LEU A 81 5.43 26.70 11.77
C LEU A 81 4.45 25.93 12.68
N LEU A 82 3.66 25.01 12.11
CA LEU A 82 2.71 24.21 12.86
C LEU A 82 3.43 23.18 13.75
N ASP A 83 2.84 22.89 14.90
CA ASP A 83 3.30 21.81 15.78
C ASP A 83 2.67 20.46 15.39
N LEU A 84 1.55 20.49 14.65
CA LEU A 84 0.88 19.31 14.09
C LEU A 84 0.02 19.72 12.87
N PHE A 85 0.02 18.89 11.83
CA PHE A 85 -0.85 19.04 10.67
C PHE A 85 -1.77 17.83 10.50
N ILE A 86 -3.08 18.06 10.45
CA ILE A 86 -4.09 17.00 10.29
C ILE A 86 -4.81 17.23 8.97
N SER A 87 -4.74 16.24 8.07
CA SER A 87 -5.13 16.43 6.68
C SER A 87 -5.77 15.18 6.09
N ASN A 88 -6.71 15.38 5.16
CA ASN A 88 -7.03 14.35 4.17
C ASN A 88 -5.81 14.06 3.26
N ASP A 89 -5.88 13.04 2.42
CA ASP A 89 -4.83 12.77 1.42
C ASP A 89 -4.82 13.82 0.29
N THR A 90 -3.96 14.84 0.42
CA THR A 90 -3.92 16.04 -0.43
C THR A 90 -2.51 16.60 -0.61
N GLY A 91 -2.30 17.49 -1.58
CA GLY A 91 -1.00 18.15 -1.80
C GLY A 91 -0.36 18.75 -0.54
N PRO A 92 -1.09 19.52 0.30
CA PRO A 92 -0.57 20.06 1.55
C PRO A 92 -0.03 19.02 2.55
N LEU A 93 -0.57 17.79 2.56
CA LEU A 93 -0.03 16.69 3.36
C LEU A 93 1.45 16.46 3.04
N HIS A 94 1.78 16.36 1.76
CA HIS A 94 3.17 16.13 1.32
C HIS A 94 4.08 17.32 1.60
N ILE A 95 3.54 18.54 1.63
CA ILE A 95 4.30 19.71 2.06
C ILE A 95 4.68 19.56 3.53
N ALA A 96 3.75 19.18 4.40
CA ALA A 96 4.00 18.96 5.82
C ALA A 96 5.10 17.92 6.05
N THR A 97 4.99 16.80 5.34
CA THR A 97 6.00 15.76 5.31
C THR A 97 7.37 16.26 4.81
N ALA A 98 7.41 17.10 3.77
CA ALA A 98 8.65 17.65 3.22
C ALA A 98 9.37 18.60 4.19
N VAL A 99 8.62 19.39 4.95
CA VAL A 99 9.17 20.38 5.89
C VAL A 99 9.36 19.83 7.31
N GLY A 100 9.03 18.56 7.53
CA GLY A 100 9.21 17.87 8.81
C GLY A 100 8.15 18.21 9.86
N THR A 101 6.99 18.72 9.46
CA THR A 101 5.86 18.96 10.36
C THR A 101 5.18 17.63 10.68
N PRO A 102 5.02 17.26 11.97
CA PRO A 102 4.30 16.05 12.35
C PRO A 102 2.92 16.02 11.74
N THR A 103 2.54 14.89 11.14
CA THR A 103 1.36 14.80 10.30
C THR A 103 0.46 13.63 10.67
N ILE A 104 -0.86 13.87 10.71
CA ILE A 104 -1.90 12.85 10.79
C ILE A 104 -2.72 12.89 9.50
N ASN A 105 -2.63 11.82 8.71
CA ASN A 105 -3.41 11.61 7.50
C ASN A 105 -4.73 10.91 7.81
N ILE A 106 -5.83 11.45 7.29
CA ILE A 106 -7.15 10.80 7.27
C ILE A 106 -7.37 10.23 5.86
N SER A 107 -7.05 8.95 5.67
CA SER A 107 -7.07 8.27 4.37
C SER A 107 -8.48 7.76 4.04
N LEU A 108 -9.18 8.48 3.17
CA LEU A 108 -10.57 8.21 2.77
C LEU A 108 -10.73 8.13 1.24
N GLY A 109 -11.78 7.43 0.80
CA GLY A 109 -12.14 7.30 -0.61
C GLY A 109 -11.24 6.33 -1.38
N ALA A 110 -11.08 6.57 -2.68
CA ALA A 110 -10.14 5.84 -3.53
C ALA A 110 -8.69 6.32 -3.31
N VAL A 111 -8.19 6.11 -2.09
CA VAL A 111 -6.84 6.48 -1.65
C VAL A 111 -6.12 5.25 -1.13
N HIS A 112 -4.95 4.99 -1.70
CA HIS A 112 -4.05 3.93 -1.25
C HIS A 112 -2.88 4.60 -0.52
N PHE A 113 -2.99 4.77 0.80
CA PHE A 113 -1.97 5.47 1.59
C PHE A 113 -0.56 4.85 1.50
N ARG A 114 -0.43 3.57 1.12
CA ARG A 114 0.88 2.96 0.86
C ARG A 114 1.56 3.48 -0.42
N GLU A 115 0.81 4.17 -1.28
CA GLU A 115 1.29 4.83 -2.50
C GLU A 115 1.44 6.34 -2.30
N THR A 116 0.50 6.98 -1.59
CA THR A 116 0.39 8.45 -1.49
C THR A 116 0.41 8.98 -0.06
N GLY A 117 0.62 8.14 0.95
CA GLY A 117 0.64 8.58 2.34
C GLY A 117 1.86 9.47 2.68
N PRO A 118 1.93 9.95 3.93
CA PRO A 118 3.07 10.70 4.41
C PRO A 118 4.33 9.81 4.42
N TYR A 119 5.46 10.35 3.96
CA TYR A 119 6.74 9.66 3.83
C TYR A 119 7.78 10.03 4.92
N SER A 120 7.47 10.94 5.85
CA SER A 120 8.34 11.22 7.00
C SER A 120 8.18 10.14 8.06
N GLU A 121 9.21 9.96 8.88
CA GLU A 121 9.17 9.03 10.00
C GLU A 121 8.28 9.54 11.12
N GLY A 122 7.43 8.67 11.65
CA GLY A 122 6.61 8.95 12.82
C GLY A 122 5.26 9.62 12.57
N ASP A 123 4.89 9.86 11.31
CA ASP A 123 3.55 10.32 10.94
C ASP A 123 2.52 9.21 11.08
N TYR A 124 1.25 9.59 11.21
CA TYR A 124 0.16 8.65 11.40
C TYR A 124 -0.83 8.66 10.23
N VAL A 125 -1.42 7.49 9.96
CA VAL A 125 -2.46 7.32 8.94
C VAL A 125 -3.65 6.58 9.54
N PHE A 126 -4.80 7.26 9.53
CA PHE A 126 -6.09 6.62 9.80
C PHE A 126 -6.68 6.06 8.51
N LYS A 127 -7.13 4.81 8.56
CA LYS A 127 -7.86 4.15 7.46
C LYS A 127 -9.10 3.47 8.00
N ALA A 128 -10.23 3.62 7.31
CA ALA A 128 -11.40 2.79 7.61
C ALA A 128 -11.14 1.31 7.28
N ASP A 129 -11.48 0.44 8.22
CA ASP A 129 -11.32 -1.01 8.13
C ASP A 129 -12.66 -1.67 7.86
N ILE A 130 -13.09 -1.51 6.62
CA ILE A 130 -14.38 -1.95 6.12
C ILE A 130 -14.21 -2.54 4.71
N PRO A 131 -15.09 -3.47 4.28
CA PRO A 131 -14.90 -4.19 3.02
C PRO A 131 -14.78 -3.32 1.76
N CYS A 132 -15.35 -2.12 1.76
CA CYS A 132 -15.29 -1.20 0.62
C CYS A 132 -14.12 -0.20 0.67
N SER A 133 -13.20 -0.32 1.64
CA SER A 133 -12.09 0.62 1.87
C SER A 133 -10.71 -0.03 1.59
N PRO A 134 -9.89 0.53 0.68
CA PRO A 134 -10.15 1.74 -0.10
C PRO A 134 -11.20 1.50 -1.19
N CYS A 135 -11.90 2.57 -1.58
CA CYS A 135 -12.93 2.47 -2.61
C CYS A 135 -12.30 2.31 -4.00
N GLY A 136 -13.03 1.69 -4.92
CA GLY A 136 -12.66 1.74 -6.34
C GLY A 136 -12.77 3.16 -6.90
N PHE A 137 -11.89 3.50 -7.85
CA PHE A 137 -11.98 4.76 -8.61
C PHE A 137 -13.37 4.91 -9.25
N ASN A 138 -13.96 6.10 -9.14
CA ASN A 138 -15.28 6.42 -9.68
C ASN A 138 -16.41 5.47 -9.22
N SER A 139 -16.31 4.91 -8.01
CA SER A 139 -17.31 4.00 -7.44
C SER A 139 -18.67 4.65 -7.16
N GLY A 140 -18.77 5.98 -7.14
CA GLY A 140 -20.03 6.70 -6.90
C GLY A 140 -20.62 6.40 -5.52
N CYS A 141 -19.81 6.55 -4.46
CA CYS A 141 -20.17 6.22 -3.09
C CYS A 141 -21.46 6.91 -2.63
N LYS A 142 -22.34 6.16 -1.95
CA LYS A 142 -23.61 6.67 -1.37
C LYS A 142 -23.74 6.50 0.15
N ASN A 143 -22.86 5.72 0.78
CA ASN A 143 -22.98 5.35 2.20
C ASN A 143 -22.03 6.16 3.09
N ASN A 144 -20.82 6.50 2.62
CA ASN A 144 -19.82 7.30 3.36
C ASN A 144 -19.48 6.81 4.79
N ILE A 145 -19.85 5.58 5.15
CA ILE A 145 -19.62 4.97 6.48
C ILE A 145 -18.14 4.97 6.90
N CYS A 146 -17.20 4.96 5.94
CA CYS A 146 -15.77 5.11 6.22
C CYS A 146 -15.46 6.40 6.99
N LYS A 147 -16.13 7.50 6.65
CA LYS A 147 -15.98 8.80 7.31
C LYS A 147 -16.48 8.75 8.75
N GLU A 148 -17.46 7.89 9.03
CA GLU A 148 -18.06 7.75 10.35
C GLU A 148 -17.23 6.88 11.30
N LYS A 149 -16.50 5.91 10.75
CA LYS A 149 -15.63 5.01 11.51
C LYS A 149 -14.42 5.72 12.11
N ILE A 150 -13.87 6.71 11.40
CA ILE A 150 -12.79 7.55 11.92
C ILE A 150 -13.41 8.63 12.80
N LYS A 151 -13.40 8.40 14.11
CA LYS A 151 -14.00 9.29 15.11
C LYS A 151 -13.02 10.36 15.60
N PRO A 152 -13.46 11.61 15.85
CA PRO A 152 -12.61 12.67 16.38
C PRO A 152 -11.87 12.35 17.66
N GLU A 153 -12.45 11.54 18.55
CA GLU A 153 -11.83 11.15 19.80
C GLU A 153 -10.59 10.28 19.58
N LEU A 154 -10.62 9.41 18.57
CA LEU A 154 -9.47 8.57 18.20
C LEU A 154 -8.37 9.42 17.56
N VAL A 155 -8.75 10.37 16.70
CA VAL A 155 -7.79 11.31 16.09
C VAL A 155 -7.17 12.21 17.17
N TRP A 156 -7.96 12.66 18.15
CA TRP A 156 -7.50 13.44 19.29
C TRP A 156 -6.47 12.66 20.12
N LEU A 157 -6.70 11.37 20.40
CA LEU A 157 -5.76 10.54 21.17
C LEU A 157 -4.37 10.50 20.51
N VAL A 158 -4.33 10.36 19.18
CA VAL A 158 -3.07 10.39 18.41
C VAL A 158 -2.47 11.80 18.36
N ALA A 159 -3.31 12.82 18.18
CA ALA A 159 -2.85 14.21 18.18
C ALA A 159 -2.23 14.61 19.52
N ASP A 160 -2.83 14.18 20.64
CA ASP A 160 -2.33 14.45 21.99
C ASP A 160 -0.97 13.80 22.23
N SER A 161 -0.79 12.53 21.81
CA SER A 161 0.51 11.86 21.94
C SER A 161 1.60 12.54 21.11
N VAL A 162 1.28 12.98 19.89
CA VAL A 162 2.21 13.74 19.03
C VAL A 162 2.57 15.09 19.65
N LEU A 163 1.57 15.87 20.09
CA LEU A 163 1.78 17.20 20.67
C LEU A 163 2.54 17.18 22.00
N ASN A 164 2.45 16.08 22.75
CA ASN A 164 3.16 15.90 24.02
C ASN A 164 4.45 15.10 23.87
N GLY A 165 4.75 14.56 22.68
CA GLY A 165 5.91 13.71 22.43
C GLY A 165 5.90 12.42 23.26
N SER A 166 4.72 11.91 23.60
CA SER A 166 4.54 10.70 24.40
C SER A 166 4.29 9.48 23.51
N GLU A 167 4.51 8.29 24.07
CA GLU A 167 4.09 7.06 23.41
C GLU A 167 2.56 7.01 23.28
N LEU A 168 2.07 6.44 22.18
CA LEU A 168 0.64 6.30 21.93
C LEU A 168 0.09 5.09 22.69
N GLU A 169 -0.88 5.31 23.57
CA GLU A 169 -1.61 4.25 24.26
C GLU A 169 -2.94 3.96 23.55
N ILE A 170 -3.09 2.78 22.93
CA ILE A 170 -4.28 2.39 22.14
C ILE A 170 -5.53 2.18 23.02
N GLY A 171 -5.39 1.99 24.34
CA GLY A 171 -6.51 1.88 25.26
C GLY A 171 -7.44 0.70 24.94
N ASP A 172 -8.76 0.92 25.05
CA ASP A 172 -9.77 -0.10 24.75
C ASP A 172 -9.91 -0.33 23.24
N ILE A 173 -9.46 -1.51 22.78
CA ILE A 173 -9.47 -1.93 21.37
C ILE A 173 -10.87 -1.86 20.75
N SER A 174 -11.95 -2.05 21.54
CA SER A 174 -13.32 -1.99 21.01
C SER A 174 -13.70 -0.62 20.45
N GLN A 175 -13.03 0.46 20.89
CA GLN A 175 -13.25 1.81 20.36
C GLN A 175 -12.76 1.97 18.92
N TRP A 176 -11.82 1.11 18.50
CA TRP A 176 -11.21 1.10 17.18
C TRP A 176 -11.93 0.20 16.17
N GLU A 177 -13.12 -0.31 16.50
CA GLU A 177 -13.86 -1.21 15.63
C GLU A 177 -14.19 -0.56 14.26
N GLY A 178 -13.60 -1.12 13.20
CA GLY A 178 -13.78 -0.66 11.82
C GLY A 178 -12.85 0.49 11.42
N VAL A 179 -11.77 0.73 12.18
CA VAL A 179 -10.70 1.68 11.85
C VAL A 179 -9.34 1.07 12.16
N GLN A 180 -8.35 1.40 11.33
CA GLN A 180 -6.96 1.01 11.51
C GLN A 180 -6.11 2.27 11.58
N LEU A 181 -5.09 2.21 12.41
CA LEU A 181 -4.08 3.25 12.56
C LEU A 181 -2.73 2.69 12.18
N TYR A 182 -2.00 3.44 11.37
CA TYR A 182 -0.64 3.12 10.99
C TYR A 182 0.29 4.25 11.39
N ARG A 183 1.55 3.90 11.68
CA ARG A 183 2.63 4.85 11.88
C ARG A 183 3.69 4.63 10.81
N SER A 184 4.10 5.69 10.11
CA SER A 184 5.16 5.61 9.12
C SER A 184 6.51 5.40 9.78
N ALA A 185 7.34 4.55 9.19
CA ALA A 185 8.71 4.29 9.63
C ALA A 185 9.59 3.96 8.42
N PHE A 186 10.89 4.20 8.53
CA PHE A 186 11.85 3.67 7.56
C PHE A 186 12.33 2.31 8.04
N CYS A 187 12.24 1.31 7.16
CA CYS A 187 12.84 0.00 7.44
C CYS A 187 14.35 0.03 7.16
N GLU A 188 15.05 -1.03 7.55
CA GLU A 188 16.50 -1.18 7.34
C GLU A 188 16.92 -1.09 5.86
N ASP A 189 16.01 -1.40 4.93
CA ASP A 189 16.23 -1.27 3.48
C ASP A 189 16.04 0.17 2.96
N GLY A 190 15.84 1.15 3.85
CA GLY A 190 15.71 2.57 3.52
C GLY A 190 14.37 2.95 2.89
N MET A 191 13.44 2.00 2.74
CA MET A 191 12.11 2.24 2.18
C MET A 191 11.11 2.52 3.30
N VAL A 192 10.13 3.38 3.04
CA VAL A 192 9.04 3.66 3.99
C VAL A 192 8.13 2.44 4.15
N ASP A 193 7.66 2.21 5.36
CA ASP A 193 6.56 1.30 5.65
C ASP A 193 5.59 1.96 6.63
N TYR A 194 4.41 1.36 6.74
CA TYR A 194 3.32 1.78 7.60
C TYR A 194 3.02 0.66 8.58
N ILE A 195 3.53 0.83 9.81
CA ILE A 195 3.45 -0.14 10.90
C ILE A 195 2.06 -0.02 11.54
N PRO A 196 1.24 -1.08 11.55
CA PRO A 196 -0.06 -1.02 12.21
C PRO A 196 0.13 -0.85 13.72
N GLN A 197 -0.60 0.11 14.29
CA GLN A 197 -0.57 0.40 15.73
C GLN A 197 -1.61 -0.42 16.50
N ILE A 198 -2.56 -1.02 15.79
CA ILE A 198 -3.65 -1.83 16.36
C ILE A 198 -3.45 -3.25 15.85
N ARG A 199 -3.27 -4.19 16.78
CA ARG A 199 -3.06 -5.60 16.43
C ARG A 199 -4.30 -6.19 15.77
N ARG A 200 -4.06 -7.05 14.79
CA ARG A 200 -5.09 -7.81 14.06
C ARG A 200 -4.49 -9.09 13.49
N SER A 201 -5.36 -10.00 13.05
CA SER A 201 -4.93 -11.18 12.32
C SER A 201 -4.20 -10.81 11.03
N LEU A 202 -3.04 -11.44 10.79
CA LEU A 202 -2.31 -11.29 9.54
C LEU A 202 -3.12 -11.94 8.39
N THR A 203 -3.43 -11.18 7.35
CA THR A 203 -4.08 -11.70 6.14
C THR A 203 -3.05 -12.19 5.14
N LYS A 204 -3.47 -13.03 4.17
CA LYS A 204 -2.57 -13.42 3.08
C LYS A 204 -2.18 -12.21 2.23
N GLU A 205 -3.05 -11.23 2.04
CA GLU A 205 -2.73 -10.00 1.32
C GLU A 205 -1.67 -9.17 2.05
N ASP A 206 -1.76 -9.04 3.39
CA ASP A 206 -0.71 -8.40 4.22
C ASP A 206 0.63 -9.16 4.08
N LEU A 207 0.60 -10.50 4.11
CA LEU A 207 1.80 -11.33 3.94
C LEU A 207 2.44 -11.09 2.57
N PHE A 208 1.68 -11.26 1.48
CA PHE A 208 2.19 -11.13 0.12
C PHE A 208 2.74 -9.74 -0.17
N LEU A 209 2.14 -8.68 0.38
CA LEU A 209 2.67 -7.32 0.26
C LEU A 209 4.11 -7.22 0.77
N ASN A 210 4.40 -7.84 1.92
CA ASN A 210 5.74 -7.88 2.51
C ASN A 210 6.72 -8.73 1.68
N LEU A 211 6.25 -9.86 1.13
CA LEU A 211 7.08 -10.70 0.26
C LEU A 211 7.42 -10.01 -1.07
N TYR A 212 6.50 -9.24 -1.63
CA TYR A 212 6.74 -8.48 -2.85
C TYR A 212 7.87 -7.50 -2.70
N ARG A 213 7.92 -6.76 -1.58
CA ARG A 213 9.02 -5.81 -1.31
C ARG A 213 10.39 -6.48 -1.46
N LYS A 214 10.58 -7.66 -0.89
CA LYS A 214 11.85 -8.41 -0.98
C LYS A 214 12.10 -9.01 -2.36
N THR A 215 11.08 -9.63 -2.96
CA THR A 215 11.25 -10.27 -4.27
C THR A 215 11.47 -9.27 -5.41
N TRP A 216 10.83 -8.09 -5.37
CA TRP A 216 11.02 -7.05 -6.40
C TRP A 216 12.39 -6.41 -6.35
N ILE A 217 12.96 -6.15 -5.16
CA ILE A 217 14.33 -5.60 -5.05
C ILE A 217 15.32 -6.52 -5.75
N GLY A 218 15.29 -7.83 -5.44
CA GLY A 218 16.18 -8.79 -6.09
C GLY A 218 16.01 -8.82 -7.60
N ILE A 219 14.79 -8.68 -8.12
CA ILE A 219 14.54 -8.82 -9.56
C ILE A 219 14.81 -7.55 -10.36
N LEU A 220 14.45 -6.39 -9.82
CA LEU A 220 14.74 -5.08 -10.44
C LEU A 220 16.24 -4.79 -10.46
N GLU A 221 16.97 -5.23 -9.44
CA GLU A 221 18.44 -5.07 -9.37
C GLU A 221 19.19 -6.18 -10.12
N ARG A 222 18.48 -7.15 -10.72
CA ARG A 222 19.08 -8.37 -11.32
C ARG A 222 19.98 -9.13 -10.34
N GLY A 223 19.64 -9.05 -9.05
CA GLY A 223 20.29 -9.73 -7.95
C GLY A 223 19.83 -11.17 -7.75
N ALA A 224 20.30 -11.79 -6.66
CA ALA A 224 19.89 -13.13 -6.27
C ALA A 224 18.44 -13.13 -5.74
N ALA A 225 17.78 -14.29 -5.83
CA ALA A 225 16.53 -14.50 -5.14
C ALA A 225 16.73 -14.37 -3.61
N PRO A 226 15.69 -13.95 -2.86
CA PRO A 226 15.76 -13.80 -1.41
C PRO A 226 16.24 -15.06 -0.70
N ASN A 227 17.09 -14.90 0.32
CA ASN A 227 17.48 -15.97 1.22
C ASN A 227 16.44 -16.10 2.34
N TRP A 228 15.41 -16.92 2.15
CA TRP A 228 14.29 -17.01 3.09
C TRP A 228 14.66 -17.52 4.48
N GLN A 229 15.80 -18.18 4.67
CA GLN A 229 16.27 -18.62 5.98
C GLN A 229 16.67 -17.44 6.86
N GLU A 230 17.15 -16.35 6.26
CA GLU A 230 17.53 -15.12 6.96
C GLU A 230 16.46 -14.06 6.79
N GLU A 231 16.11 -13.73 5.55
CA GLU A 231 15.13 -12.70 5.23
C GLU A 231 13.71 -13.09 5.69
N GLY A 232 13.37 -14.37 5.64
CA GLY A 232 12.08 -14.86 6.09
C GLY A 232 11.92 -14.78 7.61
N GLU A 233 12.98 -15.01 8.38
CA GLU A 233 12.97 -14.80 9.84
C GLU A 233 12.77 -13.32 10.17
N THR A 234 13.48 -12.42 9.48
CA THR A 234 13.34 -10.97 9.69
C THR A 234 11.93 -10.48 9.38
N ILE A 235 11.35 -10.93 8.25
CA ILE A 235 9.97 -10.58 7.88
C ILE A 235 8.98 -11.12 8.91
N LEU A 236 9.05 -12.41 9.25
CA LEU A 236 8.10 -13.00 10.19
C LEU A 236 8.25 -12.40 11.59
N GLY A 237 9.46 -12.15 12.08
CA GLY A 237 9.67 -11.50 13.37
C GLY A 237 9.09 -10.09 13.42
N SER A 238 9.22 -9.33 12.32
CA SER A 238 8.58 -8.02 12.19
C SER A 238 7.06 -8.16 12.19
N LEU A 239 6.50 -9.07 11.41
CA LEU A 239 5.05 -9.29 11.34
C LEU A 239 4.47 -9.75 12.69
N GLU A 240 5.13 -10.65 13.41
CA GLU A 240 4.72 -11.11 14.74
C GLU A 240 4.63 -9.97 15.77
N SER A 241 5.49 -8.94 15.61
CA SER A 241 5.49 -7.78 16.50
C SER A 241 4.26 -6.87 16.32
N TYR A 242 3.61 -6.89 15.15
CA TYR A 242 2.46 -6.01 14.85
C TYR A 242 1.15 -6.76 14.54
N TYR A 243 1.20 -8.05 14.22
CA TYR A 243 0.06 -8.89 13.85
C TYR A 243 -0.07 -10.12 14.73
N ASP A 244 -1.31 -10.59 14.86
CA ASP A 244 -1.61 -11.91 15.40
C ASP A 244 -1.53 -12.93 14.26
N ILE A 245 -0.64 -13.90 14.39
CA ILE A 245 -0.40 -14.91 13.35
C ILE A 245 -0.95 -16.25 13.85
N ASP A 246 -1.94 -16.78 13.14
CA ASP A 246 -2.33 -18.19 13.19
C ASP A 246 -1.70 -18.88 11.97
N PRO A 247 -0.61 -19.64 12.15
CA PRO A 247 0.11 -20.25 11.04
C PRO A 247 -0.72 -21.26 10.25
N GLU A 248 -1.62 -22.01 10.91
CA GLU A 248 -2.43 -23.02 10.23
C GLU A 248 -3.51 -22.36 9.36
N SER A 249 -4.20 -21.37 9.91
CA SER A 249 -5.21 -20.60 9.16
C SER A 249 -4.58 -19.83 7.98
N LEU A 250 -3.41 -19.22 8.19
CA LEU A 250 -2.71 -18.49 7.13
C LEU A 250 -2.18 -19.44 6.03
N LEU A 251 -1.71 -20.63 6.42
CA LEU A 251 -1.28 -21.65 5.46
C LEU A 251 -2.46 -22.13 4.60
N GLU A 252 -3.61 -22.44 5.21
CA GLU A 252 -4.81 -22.82 4.45
C GLU A 252 -5.24 -21.70 3.50
N ALA A 253 -5.20 -20.45 3.95
CA ALA A 253 -5.58 -19.29 3.14
C ALA A 253 -4.68 -19.06 1.92
N THR A 254 -3.41 -19.48 1.98
CA THR A 254 -2.39 -19.28 0.92
C THR A 254 -2.24 -20.47 -0.04
N ARG A 255 -3.02 -21.53 0.17
CA ARG A 255 -2.92 -22.78 -0.61
C ARG A 255 -3.17 -22.58 -2.10
N GLU A 256 -4.21 -21.83 -2.45
CA GLU A 256 -4.54 -21.54 -3.85
C GLU A 256 -3.47 -20.68 -4.54
N GLU A 257 -2.79 -19.82 -3.79
CA GLU A 257 -1.66 -19.06 -4.30
C GLU A 257 -0.43 -19.95 -4.52
N TYR A 258 -0.14 -20.90 -3.63
CA TYR A 258 0.96 -21.85 -3.84
C TYR A 258 0.79 -22.66 -5.13
N ASP A 259 -0.40 -23.24 -5.33
CA ASP A 259 -0.71 -24.03 -6.53
C ASP A 259 -0.63 -23.18 -7.80
N ALA A 260 -1.10 -21.93 -7.73
CA ALA A 260 -0.99 -20.97 -8.83
C ALA A 260 0.47 -20.63 -9.16
N LEU A 261 1.31 -20.37 -8.15
CA LEU A 261 2.73 -20.08 -8.34
C LEU A 261 3.47 -21.27 -8.97
N LYS A 262 3.11 -22.51 -8.57
CA LYS A 262 3.64 -23.74 -9.19
C LYS A 262 3.25 -23.82 -10.67
N ALA A 263 1.96 -23.69 -10.99
CA ALA A 263 1.48 -23.71 -12.37
C ALA A 263 2.14 -22.63 -13.24
N VAL A 264 2.27 -21.40 -12.73
CA VAL A 264 2.93 -20.28 -13.41
C VAL A 264 4.41 -20.58 -13.65
N SER A 265 5.11 -21.21 -12.70
CA SER A 265 6.50 -21.62 -12.87
C SER A 265 6.64 -22.64 -14.00
N ASP A 266 5.77 -23.64 -14.05
CA ASP A 266 5.77 -24.69 -15.09
C ASP A 266 5.45 -24.12 -16.48
N PHE A 267 4.47 -23.22 -16.57
CA PHE A 267 4.15 -22.50 -17.80
C PHE A 267 5.32 -21.63 -18.25
N SER A 268 5.97 -20.92 -17.34
CA SER A 268 7.11 -20.05 -17.66
C SER A 268 8.31 -20.86 -18.17
N ARG A 269 8.61 -22.01 -17.55
CA ARG A 269 9.66 -22.94 -18.04
C ARG A 269 9.33 -23.46 -19.44
N SER A 270 8.07 -23.80 -19.69
CA SER A 270 7.60 -24.26 -21.00
C SER A 270 7.74 -23.17 -22.07
N ALA A 271 7.34 -21.93 -21.76
CA ALA A 271 7.48 -20.79 -22.66
C ALA A 271 8.97 -20.50 -22.97
N LEU A 272 9.83 -20.47 -21.95
CA LEU A 272 11.27 -20.25 -22.13
C LEU A 272 11.90 -21.30 -23.04
N SER A 273 11.51 -22.57 -22.90
CA SER A 273 11.97 -23.65 -23.80
C SER A 273 11.58 -23.37 -25.26
N ILE A 274 10.34 -22.95 -25.51
CA ILE A 274 9.87 -22.62 -26.86
C ILE A 274 10.58 -21.37 -27.40
N LEU A 275 10.74 -20.33 -26.59
CA LEU A 275 11.42 -19.09 -26.96
C LEU A 275 12.89 -19.34 -27.32
N ASP A 276 13.56 -20.27 -26.62
CA ASP A 276 14.92 -20.71 -26.96
C ASP A 276 14.97 -21.41 -28.33
N VAL A 277 13.95 -22.19 -28.69
CA VAL A 277 13.85 -22.80 -30.02
C VAL A 277 13.63 -21.73 -31.09
N ILE A 278 12.72 -20.78 -30.86
CA ILE A 278 12.48 -19.64 -31.76
C ILE A 278 13.78 -18.86 -32.00
N LYS A 279 14.54 -18.58 -30.94
CA LYS A 279 15.81 -17.86 -31.03
C LYS A 279 16.85 -18.61 -31.87
N ARG A 280 16.95 -19.94 -31.71
CA ARG A 280 17.86 -20.77 -32.52
C ARG A 280 17.42 -20.84 -33.98
N GLU A 281 16.11 -20.95 -34.24
CA GLU A 281 15.55 -20.98 -35.59
C GLU A 281 15.75 -19.64 -36.32
N GLY A 282 15.44 -18.53 -35.64
CA GLY A 282 15.61 -17.18 -36.18
C GLY A 282 17.07 -16.78 -36.42
N GLY A 283 18.03 -17.48 -35.82
CA GLY A 283 19.46 -17.25 -36.01
C GLY A 283 20.09 -18.00 -37.19
N LYS A 284 19.32 -18.80 -37.94
CA LYS A 284 19.81 -19.51 -39.14
C LYS A 284 19.98 -18.57 -40.32
N ASP A 285 20.83 -18.97 -41.28
CA ASP A 285 21.00 -18.25 -42.56
C ASP A 285 19.68 -18.10 -43.35
N VAL A 286 18.81 -19.11 -43.24
CA VAL A 286 17.45 -19.11 -43.80
C VAL A 286 16.48 -19.68 -42.74
N PRO A 287 15.81 -18.82 -41.94
CA PRO A 287 14.82 -19.26 -40.97
C PRO A 287 13.55 -19.81 -41.62
N ASP A 288 12.92 -20.81 -40.98
CA ASP A 288 11.60 -21.32 -41.39
C ASP A 288 10.47 -20.43 -40.83
N PRO A 289 9.76 -19.65 -41.67
CA PRO A 289 8.71 -18.74 -41.21
C PRO A 289 7.46 -19.45 -40.70
N GLU A 290 7.13 -20.64 -41.22
CA GLU A 290 5.94 -21.39 -40.79
C GLU A 290 6.14 -21.96 -39.38
N LEU A 291 7.34 -22.54 -39.15
CA LEU A 291 7.74 -23.02 -37.82
C LEU A 291 7.78 -21.88 -36.79
N LEU A 292 8.34 -20.72 -37.15
CA LEU A 292 8.38 -19.56 -36.24
C LEU A 292 6.97 -19.11 -35.82
N GLU A 293 6.02 -19.04 -36.76
CA GLU A 293 4.64 -18.66 -36.47
C GLU A 293 3.91 -19.71 -35.62
N GLU A 294 4.16 -21.00 -35.85
CA GLU A 294 3.60 -22.09 -35.02
C GLU A 294 4.13 -22.02 -33.58
N LEU A 295 5.45 -21.89 -33.39
CA LEU A 295 6.05 -21.76 -32.07
C LEU A 295 5.54 -20.51 -31.35
N TRP A 296 5.38 -19.39 -32.06
CA TRP A 296 4.85 -18.16 -31.47
C TRP A 296 3.38 -18.28 -31.06
N LYS A 297 2.56 -19.06 -31.78
CA LYS A 297 1.19 -19.39 -31.34
C LYS A 297 1.20 -20.19 -30.05
N ASN A 298 2.13 -21.11 -29.86
CA ASN A 298 2.27 -21.88 -28.62
C ASN A 298 2.66 -20.97 -27.44
N VAL A 299 3.55 -20.00 -27.64
CA VAL A 299 3.86 -18.98 -26.62
C VAL A 299 2.60 -18.18 -26.23
N ARG A 300 1.81 -17.73 -27.23
CA ARG A 300 0.54 -17.01 -26.99
C ARG A 300 -0.48 -17.86 -26.23
N TYR A 301 -0.56 -19.15 -26.52
CA TYR A 301 -1.41 -20.08 -25.77
C TYR A 301 -0.98 -20.20 -24.31
N ILE A 302 0.33 -20.30 -24.04
CA ILE A 302 0.86 -20.32 -22.66
C ILE A 302 0.53 -19.02 -21.94
N ASN A 303 0.66 -17.86 -22.60
CA ASN A 303 0.24 -16.59 -21.99
C ASN A 303 -1.23 -16.62 -21.53
N GLN A 304 -2.14 -17.14 -22.38
CA GLN A 304 -3.55 -17.29 -22.01
C GLN A 304 -3.76 -18.21 -20.80
N GLN A 305 -2.97 -19.28 -20.66
CA GLN A 305 -3.02 -20.15 -19.48
C GLN A 305 -2.59 -19.41 -18.22
N ILE A 306 -1.51 -18.62 -18.29
CA ILE A 306 -1.03 -17.78 -17.17
C ILE A 306 -2.10 -16.75 -16.77
N GLU A 307 -2.72 -16.07 -17.73
CA GLU A 307 -3.81 -15.13 -17.47
C GLU A 307 -5.01 -15.80 -16.81
N THR A 308 -5.32 -17.05 -17.18
CA THR A 308 -6.40 -17.82 -16.56
C THR A 308 -6.08 -18.14 -15.10
N VAL A 309 -4.83 -18.47 -14.78
CA VAL A 309 -4.37 -18.67 -13.40
C VAL A 309 -4.47 -17.35 -12.60
N ALA A 310 -4.29 -16.19 -13.23
CA ALA A 310 -4.36 -14.91 -12.54
C ALA A 310 -5.76 -14.53 -12.02
N VAL A 311 -6.82 -15.06 -12.64
CA VAL A 311 -8.21 -14.65 -12.35
C VAL A 311 -8.56 -14.90 -10.89
N GLY A 312 -9.08 -13.86 -10.22
CA GLY A 312 -9.59 -13.93 -8.85
C GLY A 312 -8.53 -13.92 -7.75
N ARG A 313 -7.23 -13.91 -8.08
CA ARG A 313 -6.14 -14.01 -7.10
C ARG A 313 -5.56 -12.65 -6.75
N ILE A 314 -6.19 -11.98 -5.79
CA ILE A 314 -5.83 -10.61 -5.37
C ILE A 314 -4.37 -10.53 -4.91
N SER A 315 -3.92 -11.48 -4.08
CA SER A 315 -2.54 -11.55 -3.56
C SER A 315 -1.48 -11.77 -4.65
N LEU A 316 -1.84 -12.36 -5.80
CA LEU A 316 -0.93 -12.56 -6.93
C LEU A 316 -1.05 -11.50 -8.02
N ARG A 317 -2.03 -10.59 -7.91
CA ARG A 317 -2.32 -9.59 -8.93
C ARG A 317 -1.11 -8.72 -9.32
N PRO A 318 -0.24 -8.24 -8.39
CA PRO A 318 0.92 -7.46 -8.77
C PRO A 318 1.85 -8.18 -9.74
N LEU A 319 2.13 -9.46 -9.49
CA LEU A 319 2.98 -10.31 -10.34
C LEU A 319 2.43 -10.40 -11.77
N PHE A 320 1.13 -10.68 -11.90
CA PHE A 320 0.48 -10.83 -13.20
C PHE A 320 0.34 -9.51 -13.97
N ILE A 321 0.10 -8.39 -13.27
CA ILE A 321 0.05 -7.07 -13.90
C ILE A 321 1.37 -6.72 -14.55
N VAL A 322 2.48 -6.89 -13.82
CA VAL A 322 3.82 -6.57 -14.34
C VAL A 322 4.16 -7.47 -15.53
N PHE A 323 3.88 -8.76 -15.44
CA PHE A 323 4.12 -9.69 -16.54
C PHE A 323 3.32 -9.31 -17.80
N ARG A 324 2.00 -9.08 -17.65
CA ARG A 324 1.12 -8.70 -18.76
C ARG A 324 1.58 -7.40 -19.42
N TYR A 325 1.87 -6.36 -18.63
CA TYR A 325 2.36 -5.10 -19.19
C TYR A 325 3.73 -5.24 -19.85
N GLY A 326 4.59 -6.15 -19.38
CA GLY A 326 5.81 -6.53 -20.08
C GLY A 326 5.52 -7.08 -21.48
N LEU A 327 4.58 -8.01 -21.60
CA LEU A 327 4.19 -8.61 -22.89
C LEU A 327 3.45 -7.64 -23.82
N GLU A 328 2.74 -6.65 -23.29
CA GLU A 328 2.11 -5.60 -24.11
C GLU A 328 3.15 -4.62 -24.69
N ASN A 329 4.36 -4.56 -24.11
CA ASN A 329 5.44 -3.64 -24.49
C ASN A 329 6.67 -4.37 -25.04
N LEU A 330 6.48 -5.50 -25.74
CA LEU A 330 7.59 -6.18 -26.40
C LEU A 330 8.26 -5.28 -27.44
N SER A 331 9.59 -5.38 -27.49
CA SER A 331 10.42 -4.62 -28.42
C SER A 331 10.92 -5.51 -29.57
N GLY A 332 11.14 -4.91 -30.74
CA GLY A 332 11.70 -5.56 -31.93
C GLY A 332 10.71 -5.77 -33.07
N GLU A 333 11.26 -6.08 -34.25
CA GLU A 333 10.53 -6.39 -35.47
C GLU A 333 10.57 -7.90 -35.75
N GLY A 334 9.39 -8.52 -35.91
CA GLY A 334 9.28 -9.94 -36.22
C GLY A 334 9.45 -10.88 -35.02
N ILE A 335 9.14 -12.17 -35.24
CA ILE A 335 9.01 -13.18 -34.18
C ILE A 335 10.33 -13.39 -33.39
N PRO A 336 11.53 -13.48 -34.00
CA PRO A 336 12.75 -13.72 -33.24
C PRO A 336 13.09 -12.60 -32.25
N GLU A 337 12.91 -11.33 -32.63
CA GLU A 337 13.19 -10.19 -31.76
C GLU A 337 12.14 -10.08 -30.64
N LEU A 338 10.85 -10.25 -30.98
CA LEU A 338 9.78 -10.31 -29.99
C LEU A 338 10.00 -11.44 -28.97
N ALA A 339 10.47 -12.61 -29.42
CA ALA A 339 10.79 -13.75 -28.56
C ALA A 339 11.98 -13.47 -27.63
N ALA A 340 13.01 -12.78 -28.12
CA ALA A 340 14.12 -12.32 -27.29
C ALA A 340 13.64 -11.35 -26.20
N SER A 341 12.78 -10.39 -26.54
CA SER A 341 12.17 -9.46 -25.58
C SER A 341 11.29 -10.21 -24.56
N ALA A 342 10.44 -11.14 -25.02
CA ALA A 342 9.52 -11.89 -24.16
C ALA A 342 10.24 -12.81 -23.16
N SER A 343 11.40 -13.34 -23.54
CA SER A 343 12.21 -14.22 -22.69
C SER A 343 12.60 -13.57 -21.36
N GLY A 344 12.81 -12.25 -21.34
CA GLY A 344 13.08 -11.50 -20.11
C GLY A 344 11.89 -11.56 -19.15
N HIS A 345 10.68 -11.27 -19.64
CA HIS A 345 9.46 -11.27 -18.83
C HIS A 345 9.10 -12.65 -18.27
N TYR A 346 9.25 -13.72 -19.07
CA TYR A 346 9.03 -15.08 -18.58
C TYR A 346 10.06 -15.51 -17.55
N ARG A 347 11.32 -15.06 -17.67
CA ARG A 347 12.36 -15.32 -16.68
C ARG A 347 12.05 -14.60 -15.37
N ASP A 348 11.67 -13.33 -15.44
CA ASP A 348 11.30 -12.54 -14.27
C ASP A 348 10.08 -13.15 -13.56
N LEU A 349 9.05 -13.55 -14.31
CA LEU A 349 7.89 -14.25 -13.79
C LEU A 349 8.27 -15.55 -13.09
N LEU A 350 9.12 -16.38 -13.72
CA LEU A 350 9.61 -17.63 -13.14
C LEU A 350 10.38 -17.40 -11.84
N THR A 351 11.30 -16.43 -11.82
CA THR A 351 12.10 -16.12 -10.62
C THR A 351 11.21 -15.63 -9.49
N HIS A 352 10.24 -14.74 -9.77
CA HIS A 352 9.27 -14.31 -8.76
C HIS A 352 8.43 -15.47 -8.23
N SER A 353 7.90 -16.31 -9.12
CA SER A 353 7.00 -17.38 -8.72
C SER A 353 7.71 -18.43 -7.85
N GLU A 354 8.96 -18.75 -8.18
CA GLU A 354 9.78 -19.66 -7.39
C GLU A 354 10.22 -19.05 -6.07
N ALA A 355 10.57 -17.76 -6.02
CA ALA A 355 10.91 -17.08 -4.79
C ALA A 355 9.73 -17.07 -3.82
N LEU A 356 8.53 -16.67 -4.26
CA LEU A 356 7.33 -16.67 -3.41
C LEU A 356 6.96 -18.08 -2.93
N ARG A 357 7.11 -19.09 -3.79
CA ARG A 357 6.90 -20.50 -3.42
C ARG A 357 7.92 -20.97 -2.37
N GLY A 358 9.18 -20.58 -2.53
CA GLY A 358 10.25 -20.87 -1.58
C GLY A 358 9.98 -20.29 -0.19
N PHE A 359 9.37 -19.10 -0.10
CA PHE A 359 8.95 -18.54 1.18
C PHE A 359 7.90 -19.43 1.87
N MET A 360 6.91 -19.92 1.13
CA MET A 360 5.87 -20.78 1.70
C MET A 360 6.45 -22.11 2.22
N GLU A 361 7.42 -22.69 1.51
CA GLU A 361 8.15 -23.87 1.99
C GLU A 361 8.95 -23.58 3.27
N PHE A 362 9.55 -22.39 3.37
CA PHE A 362 10.20 -21.92 4.58
C PHE A 362 9.20 -21.73 5.74
N PHE A 363 8.05 -21.10 5.48
CA PHE A 363 7.00 -20.83 6.45
C PHE A 363 6.50 -22.11 7.13
N VAL A 364 6.23 -23.17 6.35
CA VAL A 364 5.81 -24.49 6.86
C VAL A 364 6.87 -25.09 7.80
N LYS A 365 8.16 -24.98 7.43
CA LYS A 365 9.27 -25.48 8.26
C LYS A 365 9.39 -24.70 9.56
N ARG A 366 9.28 -23.37 9.49
CA ARG A 366 9.43 -22.46 10.62
C ARG A 366 8.39 -22.68 11.70
N TYR A 367 7.13 -22.89 11.32
CA TYR A 367 6.05 -23.12 12.30
C TYR A 367 5.82 -24.61 12.64
N HIS A 368 6.73 -25.51 12.24
CA HIS A 368 6.63 -26.95 12.50
C HIS A 368 5.27 -27.57 12.16
N ILE A 369 4.62 -27.07 11.10
CA ILE A 369 3.26 -27.48 10.75
C ILE A 369 3.27 -28.95 10.35
N SER A 370 2.36 -29.74 10.93
CA SER A 370 2.40 -31.21 10.84
C SER A 370 2.37 -31.72 9.39
N PRO A 371 3.01 -32.86 9.10
CA PRO A 371 3.04 -33.43 7.76
C PRO A 371 1.65 -33.70 7.18
N SER A 372 0.62 -34.00 7.98
CA SER A 372 -0.76 -34.19 7.48
C SER A 372 -1.40 -32.90 6.96
N THR A 373 -1.01 -31.76 7.53
CA THR A 373 -1.44 -30.43 7.09
C THR A 373 -0.57 -29.96 5.93
N ALA A 374 0.74 -30.25 5.96
CA ALA A 374 1.69 -29.96 4.87
C ALA A 374 1.55 -30.89 3.64
N LEU A 375 1.02 -32.11 3.78
CA LEU A 375 0.73 -33.05 2.69
C LEU A 375 -0.39 -32.55 1.78
N LYS A 376 -1.17 -31.56 2.23
CA LYS A 376 -2.10 -30.82 1.36
C LYS A 376 -1.40 -29.81 0.43
N PHE A 377 -0.09 -29.62 0.60
CA PHE A 377 0.77 -28.61 -0.05
C PHE A 377 1.82 -29.21 -1.02
N GLN A 378 1.99 -30.54 -1.08
CA GLN A 378 2.89 -31.24 -2.02
C GLN A 378 2.09 -31.77 -3.22
#